data_AF-A0A5E4GET3-F1
#
_entry.id   AF-A0A5E4GET3-F1
#
_cell.length_a   1.000
_cell.length_b   1.000
_cell.length_c   1.000
_cell.angle_alpha   90.00
_cell.angle_beta   90.00
_cell.angle_gamma   90.00
#
_symmetry.space_group_name_H-M   'P 1'
#
loop_
_entity.id
_entity.type
_entity.pdbx_description
1 polymer ?
#
loop_
_entity_poly.entity_id
_entity_poly.type
_entity_poly.pdbx_seq_one_letter_code
_entity_poly.pdbx_strand_id
1 'polypeptide(L)'
;TGRGMSTMPRVVKRKLQKLRPIVEYNKRGKGIGQAHSEMQPYIGVLARSRVPLVDKKWSEIPKDIKEQIWEAVDMTFVKWKDFKSTLTRHYILPYTNDKEKLSQPPETYKFIEKAQWDAFVASRLSKDFESVHSQHAQIREKLKYNHRLSQKGYAGLEDQLEETMPGVEIDRSTLWKRARQDKHGNIPDPKVAEKAKIIDELQKQVSEGKVSVYGNNDVLTMALGPEHPGRVRGVGAGISPRQYFNLPKPQRMSFDDRLKDSLRVLLQEETKKMEAKAREEALRMEARTKQLVIEVGDYLNVEAPSFLKTLCRYVETTLMPEEKILQFTIDKEVFGRERDTFLPPEDITQFAGMEEIGATVVAVYMRYLHDVLKQANMTSMVGFIDPATVSANSGTIADRSRLVAGRLQKTDGEPIFMMPYNPGRHWVLPIVRAKRETVYFLDPLPGHRVVDEEAKNIVN
;
A
#
# COMPACT_ATOMS: atom_id res chain seq x y z
N THR A 1 24.16 35.53 1.39
CA THR A 1 22.74 35.56 0.97
C THR A 1 22.16 34.16 1.11
N GLY A 2 21.20 33.98 2.02
CA GLY A 2 20.49 32.70 2.16
C GLY A 2 19.63 32.44 0.92
N ARG A 3 19.47 31.17 0.50
CA ARG A 3 18.48 30.83 -0.54
C ARG A 3 17.09 31.14 0.02
N GLY A 4 16.32 31.98 -0.68
CA GLY A 4 14.95 32.34 -0.29
C GLY A 4 13.99 31.14 -0.31
N MET A 5 12.75 31.37 0.13
CA MET A 5 11.71 30.35 0.18
C MET A 5 11.40 29.81 -1.23
N SER A 6 11.56 28.49 -1.43
CA SER A 6 11.03 27.82 -2.64
C SER A 6 9.60 27.38 -2.38
N THR A 7 8.66 27.85 -3.20
CA THR A 7 7.22 27.54 -3.12
C THR A 7 6.79 26.40 -4.04
N MET A 8 7.70 25.89 -4.88
CA MET A 8 7.48 24.82 -5.86
C MET A 8 6.11 24.87 -6.57
N PRO A 9 5.72 26.00 -7.19
CA PRO A 9 4.38 26.23 -7.70
C PRO A 9 3.98 25.22 -8.80
N ARG A 10 4.95 24.68 -9.56
CA ARG A 10 4.70 23.63 -10.56
C ARG A 10 4.20 22.32 -9.94
N VAL A 11 4.78 21.90 -8.81
CA VAL A 11 4.38 20.67 -8.10
C VAL A 11 3.02 20.88 -7.43
N VAL A 12 2.80 22.05 -6.84
CA VAL A 12 1.49 22.43 -6.26
C VAL A 12 0.39 22.47 -7.33
N LYS A 13 0.67 23.06 -8.51
CA LYS A 13 -0.27 23.10 -9.64
C LYS A 13 -0.61 21.70 -10.15
N ARG A 14 0.38 20.81 -10.31
CA ARG A 14 0.14 19.40 -10.69
C ARG A 14 -0.70 18.65 -9.65
N LYS A 15 -0.46 18.88 -8.35
CA LYS A 15 -1.27 18.32 -7.27
C LYS A 15 -2.74 18.77 -7.35
N LEU A 16 -2.99 20.06 -7.59
CA LEU A 16 -4.34 20.60 -7.80
C LEU A 16 -5.03 19.99 -9.03
N GLN A 17 -4.25 19.68 -10.06
CA GLN A 17 -4.71 18.98 -11.27
C GLN A 17 -4.82 17.45 -11.10
N LYS A 18 -4.64 16.90 -9.88
CA LYS A 18 -4.63 15.47 -9.57
C LYS A 18 -3.59 14.64 -10.35
N LEU A 19 -2.59 15.27 -10.95
CA LEU A 19 -1.48 14.59 -11.62
C LEU A 19 -0.51 14.06 -10.57
N ARG A 20 -0.33 12.75 -10.52
CA ARG A 20 0.58 12.05 -9.59
C ARG A 20 1.76 11.45 -10.38
N PRO A 21 2.91 12.13 -10.47
CA PRO A 21 4.10 11.56 -11.09
C PRO A 21 4.53 10.31 -10.33
N ILE A 22 4.79 9.22 -11.04
CA ILE A 22 5.29 7.97 -10.45
C ILE A 22 6.76 8.18 -10.09
N VAL A 23 7.13 7.80 -8.87
CA VAL A 23 8.54 7.77 -8.43
C VAL A 23 9.13 6.44 -8.87
N GLU A 24 10.18 6.50 -9.68
CA GLU A 24 10.93 5.34 -10.12
C GLU A 24 11.93 4.91 -9.03
N TYR A 25 12.18 3.61 -8.93
CA TYR A 25 13.12 3.05 -7.97
C TYR A 25 14.13 2.16 -8.70
N ASN A 26 15.41 2.30 -8.35
CA ASN A 26 16.45 1.43 -8.89
C ASN A 26 16.39 0.02 -8.29
N LYS A 27 17.22 -0.90 -8.82
CA LYS A 27 17.32 -2.31 -8.38
C LYS A 27 17.65 -2.50 -6.89
N ARG A 28 18.07 -1.44 -6.19
CA ARG A 28 18.39 -1.42 -4.75
C ARG A 28 17.30 -0.72 -3.91
N GLY A 29 16.13 -0.46 -4.49
CA GLY A 29 14.99 0.17 -3.80
C GLY A 29 15.19 1.66 -3.52
N LYS A 30 16.11 2.35 -4.21
CA LYS A 30 16.34 3.79 -4.04
C LYS A 30 15.62 4.59 -5.12
N GLY A 31 14.90 5.63 -4.73
CA GLY A 31 14.19 6.52 -5.64
C GLY A 31 15.14 7.24 -6.61
N ILE A 32 14.79 7.24 -7.89
CA ILE A 32 15.55 7.82 -9.00
C ILE A 32 14.63 8.68 -9.90
N GLY A 33 15.21 9.35 -10.88
CA GLY A 33 14.49 10.17 -11.85
C GLY A 33 14.02 11.55 -11.36
N GLN A 34 13.34 12.25 -12.27
CA GLN A 34 12.89 13.64 -12.08
C GLN A 34 11.79 13.74 -11.01
N ALA A 35 10.87 12.78 -10.97
CA ALA A 35 9.79 12.73 -9.98
C ALA A 35 10.31 12.63 -8.54
N HIS A 36 11.30 11.74 -8.30
CA HIS A 36 11.99 11.68 -7.00
C HIS A 36 12.71 12.99 -6.67
N SER A 37 13.40 13.57 -7.66
CA SER A 37 14.16 14.81 -7.50
C SER A 37 13.27 16.03 -7.19
N GLU A 38 12.02 16.04 -7.66
CA GLU A 38 11.02 17.07 -7.34
C GLU A 38 10.26 16.80 -6.03
N MET A 39 9.99 15.53 -5.72
CA MET A 39 9.34 15.11 -4.48
C MET A 39 10.15 15.53 -3.26
N GLN A 40 11.47 15.32 -3.30
CA GLN A 40 12.40 15.69 -2.23
C GLN A 40 12.22 17.16 -1.78
N PRO A 41 12.46 18.19 -2.60
CA PRO A 41 12.33 19.58 -2.18
C PRO A 41 10.89 19.95 -1.76
N TYR A 42 9.85 19.36 -2.36
CA TYR A 42 8.46 19.61 -1.96
C TYR A 42 8.19 19.14 -0.52
N ILE A 43 8.70 17.97 -0.15
CA ILE A 43 8.68 17.49 1.24
C ILE A 43 9.35 18.48 2.19
N GLY A 44 10.44 19.10 1.75
CA GLY A 44 11.11 20.15 2.52
C GLY A 44 10.26 21.39 2.72
N VAL A 45 9.45 21.76 1.73
CA VAL A 45 8.49 22.87 1.87
C VAL A 45 7.48 22.54 2.96
N LEU A 46 6.87 21.35 2.89
CA LEU A 46 5.88 20.90 3.88
C LEU A 46 6.45 20.85 5.30
N ALA A 47 7.65 20.27 5.45
CA ALA A 47 8.32 20.17 6.74
C ALA A 47 8.60 21.54 7.36
N ARG A 48 9.01 22.54 6.57
CA ARG A 48 9.25 23.90 7.06
C ARG A 48 7.98 24.60 7.50
N SER A 49 6.88 24.41 6.76
CA SER A 49 5.61 25.09 7.05
C SER A 49 4.79 24.45 8.17
N ARG A 50 4.96 23.15 8.44
CA ARG A 50 4.07 22.39 9.34
C ARG A 50 4.71 21.87 10.61
N VAL A 51 6.04 21.74 10.65
CA VAL A 51 6.71 21.22 11.85
C VAL A 51 7.13 22.38 12.75
N PRO A 52 6.71 22.40 14.04
CA PRO A 52 7.09 23.45 14.98
C PRO A 52 8.62 23.60 15.12
N LEU A 53 9.08 24.84 15.31
CA LEU A 53 10.49 25.12 15.55
C LEU A 53 10.97 24.74 16.95
N VAL A 54 10.06 24.67 17.92
CA VAL A 54 10.37 24.52 19.34
C VAL A 54 10.76 23.10 19.74
N ASP A 55 10.25 22.07 19.05
CA ASP A 55 10.52 20.67 19.39
C ASP A 55 11.99 20.32 19.16
N LYS A 56 12.64 19.68 20.15
CA LYS A 56 14.09 19.42 20.09
C LYS A 56 14.38 18.13 19.32
N LYS A 57 13.48 17.14 19.37
CA LYS A 57 13.63 15.83 18.70
C LYS A 57 12.39 15.46 17.88
N TRP A 58 12.58 14.64 16.84
CA TRP A 58 11.46 14.11 16.04
C TRP A 58 10.48 13.30 16.87
N SER A 59 10.98 12.55 17.85
CA SER A 59 10.17 11.76 18.78
C SER A 59 9.15 12.61 19.53
N GLU A 60 9.46 13.89 19.80
CA GLU A 60 8.65 14.82 20.58
C GLU A 60 7.53 15.48 19.77
N ILE A 61 7.57 15.41 18.43
CA ILE A 61 6.53 16.00 17.57
C ILE A 61 5.21 15.22 17.72
N PRO A 62 4.06 15.90 17.86
CA PRO A 62 2.74 15.28 17.91
C PRO A 62 2.46 14.31 16.73
N LYS A 63 1.71 13.24 17.01
CA LYS A 63 1.49 12.14 16.06
C LYS A 63 0.62 12.57 14.87
N ASP A 64 -0.32 13.47 15.08
CA ASP A 64 -1.18 14.09 14.06
C ASP A 64 -0.35 14.91 13.05
N ILE A 65 0.61 15.72 13.51
CA ILE A 65 1.54 16.44 12.64
C ILE A 65 2.42 15.44 11.88
N LYS A 66 2.89 14.39 12.57
CA LYS A 66 3.64 13.31 11.92
C LYS A 66 2.81 12.62 10.85
N GLU A 67 1.53 12.31 11.09
CA GLU A 67 0.63 11.63 10.14
C GLU A 67 0.31 12.51 8.92
N GLN A 68 0.00 13.80 9.12
CA GLN A 68 -0.16 14.80 8.04
C GLN A 68 1.10 14.98 7.16
N ILE A 69 2.25 14.58 7.70
CA ILE A 69 3.56 14.65 7.06
C ILE A 69 4.01 13.25 6.58
N TRP A 70 3.53 12.15 7.20
CA TRP A 70 3.84 10.75 6.89
C TRP A 70 3.16 10.30 5.62
N GLU A 71 2.02 10.89 5.25
CA GLU A 71 1.53 10.83 3.87
C GLU A 71 2.59 11.33 2.84
N ALA A 72 3.71 11.91 3.29
CA ALA A 72 4.81 12.44 2.47
C ALA A 72 6.26 12.05 2.90
N VAL A 73 6.51 10.91 3.55
CA VAL A 73 7.83 10.21 3.62
C VAL A 73 8.88 10.72 4.67
N ASP A 74 9.74 9.79 5.11
CA ASP A 74 10.87 9.86 6.07
C ASP A 74 11.91 11.01 5.90
N MET A 75 12.01 11.62 4.72
CA MET A 75 12.96 12.71 4.42
C MET A 75 12.61 14.06 5.07
N THR A 76 11.43 14.15 5.67
CA THR A 76 10.88 15.31 6.37
C THR A 76 11.75 15.75 7.53
N PHE A 77 12.23 14.80 8.34
CA PHE A 77 13.08 15.07 9.50
C PHE A 77 14.43 15.71 9.14
N VAL A 78 15.11 15.20 8.10
CA VAL A 78 16.41 15.72 7.65
C VAL A 78 16.27 17.16 7.15
N LYS A 79 15.23 17.46 6.37
CA LYS A 79 15.00 18.81 5.83
C LYS A 79 14.60 19.82 6.89
N TRP A 80 13.86 19.37 7.90
CA TRP A 80 13.54 20.19 9.07
C TRP A 80 14.80 20.53 9.88
N LYS A 81 15.72 19.57 10.08
CA LYS A 81 17.03 19.81 10.69
C LYS A 81 17.86 20.82 9.89
N ASP A 82 17.92 20.69 8.57
CA ASP A 82 18.64 21.63 7.69
C ASP A 82 18.06 23.04 7.74
N PHE A 83 16.73 23.16 7.85
CA PHE A 83 16.06 24.44 8.01
C PHE A 83 16.40 25.11 9.34
N LYS A 84 16.31 24.37 10.45
CA LYS A 84 16.75 24.85 11.76
C LYS A 84 18.21 25.28 11.74
N SER A 85 19.09 24.49 11.11
CA SER A 85 20.51 24.83 10.95
C SER A 85 20.72 26.11 10.15
N THR A 86 19.95 26.32 9.07
CA THR A 86 19.98 27.55 8.27
C THR A 86 19.56 28.77 9.07
N LEU A 87 18.46 28.67 9.83
CA LEU A 87 17.99 29.73 10.73
C LEU A 87 19.06 30.06 11.76
N THR A 88 19.62 29.05 12.41
CA THR A 88 20.69 29.22 13.40
C THR A 88 21.93 29.88 12.78
N ARG A 89 22.44 29.39 11.65
CA ARG A 89 23.67 29.89 11.04
C ARG A 89 23.57 31.30 10.47
N HIS A 90 22.43 31.65 9.89
CA HIS A 90 22.30 32.90 9.12
C HIS A 90 21.56 34.00 9.84
N TYR A 91 20.69 33.64 10.81
CA TYR A 91 19.78 34.59 11.43
C TYR A 91 19.91 34.64 12.95
N ILE A 92 20.63 33.70 13.58
CA ILE A 92 20.86 33.71 15.04
C ILE A 92 22.33 33.95 15.38
N LEU A 93 23.22 33.04 14.97
CA LEU A 93 24.65 33.09 15.30
C LEU A 93 25.35 34.41 14.91
N PRO A 94 25.04 35.07 13.77
CA PRO A 94 25.65 36.35 13.43
C PRO A 94 25.19 37.52 14.31
N TYR A 95 24.08 37.37 15.04
CA TYR A 95 23.40 38.44 15.77
C TYR A 95 23.22 38.10 17.26
N THR A 96 24.04 37.19 17.81
CA THR A 96 23.97 36.75 19.22
C THR A 96 24.06 37.91 20.22
N ASN A 97 24.75 38.99 19.85
CA ASN A 97 24.94 40.19 20.68
C ASN A 97 23.92 41.31 20.38
N ASP A 98 23.08 41.16 19.36
CA ASP A 98 22.15 42.19 18.86
C ASP A 98 20.70 41.70 19.04
N LYS A 99 20.15 41.96 20.23
CA LYS A 99 18.82 41.49 20.63
C LYS A 99 17.69 42.09 19.77
N GLU A 100 17.89 43.28 19.21
CA GLU A 100 16.88 43.93 18.36
C GLU A 100 16.69 43.18 17.05
N LYS A 101 17.78 42.73 16.42
CA LYS A 101 17.73 41.92 15.19
C LYS A 101 17.19 40.51 15.40
N LEU A 102 17.16 40.02 16.64
CA LEU A 102 16.56 38.73 17.00
C LEU A 102 15.09 38.83 17.43
N SER A 103 14.56 40.05 17.63
CA SER A 103 13.22 40.28 18.18
C SER A 103 12.07 39.84 17.26
N GLN A 104 12.34 39.71 15.96
CA GLN A 104 11.37 39.32 14.95
C GLN A 104 11.92 38.19 14.08
N PRO A 105 11.06 37.25 13.63
CA PRO A 105 11.47 36.23 12.68
C PRO A 105 11.89 36.87 11.34
N PRO A 106 12.79 36.23 10.56
CA PRO A 106 13.21 36.77 9.29
C PRO A 106 12.03 36.96 8.32
N GLU A 107 11.94 38.12 7.65
CA GLU A 107 10.86 38.43 6.71
C GLU A 107 10.67 37.39 5.59
N THR A 108 11.76 36.69 5.23
CA THR A 108 11.75 35.60 4.26
C THR A 108 10.89 34.41 4.70
N TYR A 109 10.61 34.26 5.99
CA TYR A 109 9.87 33.13 6.58
C TYR A 109 8.66 33.60 7.39
N LYS A 110 7.71 34.28 6.73
CA LYS A 110 6.50 34.87 7.33
C LYS A 110 5.56 33.88 8.07
N PHE A 111 5.71 32.58 7.82
CA PHE A 111 4.92 31.53 8.47
C PHE A 111 5.42 31.20 9.89
N ILE A 112 6.58 31.72 10.30
CA ILE A 112 7.10 31.50 11.65
C ILE A 112 6.39 32.46 12.59
N GLU A 113 5.63 31.92 13.54
CA GLU A 113 5.01 32.71 14.60
C GLU A 113 6.07 33.28 15.55
N LYS A 114 5.85 34.52 16.00
CA LYS A 114 6.78 35.21 16.90
C LYS A 114 7.07 34.42 18.18
N ALA A 115 6.04 33.84 18.80
CA ALA A 115 6.21 33.03 20.01
C ALA A 115 7.12 31.80 19.77
N GLN A 116 6.98 31.13 18.61
CA GLN A 116 7.83 30.01 18.23
C GLN A 116 9.26 30.45 17.92
N TRP A 117 9.43 31.63 17.31
CA TRP A 117 10.74 32.22 17.04
C TRP A 117 11.49 32.56 18.33
N ASP A 118 10.82 33.23 19.27
CA ASP A 118 11.42 33.64 20.55
C ASP A 118 11.88 32.42 21.36
N ALA A 119 11.04 31.38 21.44
CA ALA A 119 11.40 30.10 22.07
C ALA A 119 12.54 29.38 21.34
N PHE A 120 12.59 29.45 20.01
CA PHE A 120 13.67 28.87 19.21
C PHE A 120 14.99 29.59 19.45
N VAL A 121 15.01 30.93 19.46
CA VAL A 121 16.20 31.74 19.74
C VAL A 121 16.73 31.42 21.14
N ALA A 122 15.86 31.40 22.16
CA ALA A 122 16.24 31.02 23.52
C ALA A 122 16.86 29.61 23.57
N SER A 123 16.32 28.66 22.81
CA SER A 123 16.87 27.30 22.73
C SER A 123 18.25 27.20 22.06
N ARG A 124 18.57 28.14 21.14
CA ARG A 124 19.83 28.17 20.39
C ARG A 124 20.92 28.98 21.07
N LEU A 125 20.55 29.84 22.03
CA LEU A 125 21.47 30.57 22.90
C LEU A 125 21.73 29.85 24.24
N SER A 126 21.20 28.63 24.42
CA SER A 126 21.43 27.86 25.64
C SER A 126 22.82 27.21 25.63
N LYS A 127 23.42 27.10 26.83
CA LYS A 127 24.74 26.45 27.03
C LYS A 127 24.75 24.99 26.53
N ASP A 128 23.64 24.27 26.71
CA ASP A 128 23.49 22.90 26.23
C ASP A 128 23.61 22.82 24.71
N PHE A 129 22.99 23.76 23.99
CA PHE A 129 23.07 23.81 22.53
C PHE A 129 24.46 24.19 22.06
N GLU A 130 25.10 25.18 22.67
CA GLU A 130 26.46 25.60 22.33
C GLU A 130 27.47 24.45 22.43
N SER A 131 27.40 23.67 23.52
CA SER A 131 28.24 22.49 23.73
C SER A 131 28.05 21.45 22.61
N VAL A 132 26.80 21.06 22.34
CA VAL A 132 26.46 20.09 21.30
C VAL A 132 26.85 20.60 19.91
N HIS A 133 26.62 21.89 19.63
CA HIS A 133 26.96 22.52 18.36
C HIS A 133 28.47 22.50 18.11
N SER A 134 29.28 22.85 19.12
CA SER A 134 30.74 22.84 19.05
C SER A 134 31.29 21.43 18.78
N GLN A 135 30.79 20.41 19.51
CA GLN A 135 31.18 19.01 19.28
C GLN A 135 30.88 18.58 17.84
N HIS A 136 29.68 18.88 17.32
CA HIS A 136 29.34 18.54 15.94
C HIS A 136 30.13 19.32 14.89
N ALA A 137 30.51 20.57 15.17
CA ALA A 137 31.38 21.36 14.30
C ALA A 137 32.77 20.72 14.19
N GLN A 138 33.36 20.30 15.31
CA GLN A 138 34.64 19.57 15.33
C GLN A 138 34.57 18.23 14.60
N ILE A 139 33.47 17.48 14.74
CA ILE A 139 33.24 16.24 13.98
C ILE A 139 33.16 16.53 12.47
N ARG A 140 32.48 17.62 12.08
CA ARG A 140 32.33 18.01 10.67
C ARG A 140 33.66 18.42 10.05
N GLU A 141 34.53 19.09 10.80
CA GLU A 141 35.87 19.50 10.35
C GLU A 141 36.75 18.29 9.96
N LYS A 142 36.55 17.15 10.64
CA LYS A 142 37.26 15.89 10.32
C LYS A 142 36.83 15.26 8.99
N LEU A 143 35.79 15.77 8.32
CA LEU A 143 35.30 15.23 7.04
C LEU A 143 36.18 15.69 5.86
N LYS A 144 37.20 14.88 5.55
CA LYS A 144 38.26 15.21 4.57
C LYS A 144 37.82 15.24 3.10
N TYR A 145 36.84 14.42 2.69
CA TYR A 145 36.56 14.16 1.27
C TYR A 145 35.09 14.36 0.90
N ASN A 146 34.64 15.61 0.84
CA ASN A 146 33.27 15.96 0.49
C ASN A 146 32.91 15.56 -0.95
N HIS A 147 31.72 14.99 -1.15
CA HIS A 147 31.19 14.69 -2.49
C HIS A 147 30.33 15.84 -3.03
N ARG A 148 30.09 15.84 -4.35
CA ARG A 148 29.40 16.89 -5.11
C ARG A 148 28.08 16.45 -5.76
N LEU A 149 27.60 15.25 -5.43
CA LEU A 149 26.40 14.63 -5.99
C LEU A 149 25.06 15.33 -5.71
N SER A 150 25.06 16.43 -4.96
CA SER A 150 23.87 17.22 -4.65
C SER A 150 22.70 16.32 -4.21
N GLN A 151 21.48 16.60 -4.68
CA GLN A 151 20.26 15.86 -4.35
C GLN A 151 20.15 14.48 -5.00
N LYS A 152 20.89 14.21 -6.09
CA LYS A 152 20.87 12.92 -6.78
C LYS A 152 21.49 11.80 -5.95
N GLY A 153 22.52 12.15 -5.17
CA GLY A 153 23.25 11.20 -4.35
C GLY A 153 23.94 10.10 -5.18
N TYR A 154 24.45 9.06 -4.51
CA TYR A 154 25.14 7.96 -5.18
C TYR A 154 24.21 7.07 -6.00
N ALA A 155 22.93 6.94 -5.60
CA ALA A 155 21.95 6.14 -6.32
C ALA A 155 21.63 6.72 -7.69
N GLY A 156 21.39 8.04 -7.77
CA GLY A 156 21.19 8.70 -9.05
C GLY A 156 22.48 8.79 -9.89
N LEU A 157 23.66 8.71 -9.27
CA LEU A 157 24.91 8.60 -10.04
C LEU A 157 25.08 7.22 -10.66
N GLU A 158 24.79 6.16 -9.91
CA GLU A 158 24.84 4.76 -10.39
C GLU A 158 23.89 4.57 -11.58
N ASP A 159 22.67 5.10 -11.46
CA ASP A 159 21.63 5.06 -12.50
C ASP A 159 22.09 5.76 -13.81
N GLN A 160 22.64 6.98 -13.70
CA GLN A 160 23.19 7.69 -14.86
C GLN A 160 24.34 6.95 -15.54
N LEU A 161 25.15 6.24 -14.75
CA LEU A 161 26.26 5.46 -15.28
C LEU A 161 25.75 4.18 -15.95
N GLU A 162 24.73 3.53 -15.40
CA GLU A 162 24.09 2.35 -15.98
C GLU A 162 23.40 2.68 -17.32
N GLU A 163 22.81 3.87 -17.48
CA GLU A 163 22.30 4.36 -18.78
C GLU A 163 23.40 4.51 -19.83
N THR A 164 24.56 5.04 -19.44
CA THR A 164 25.69 5.26 -20.37
C THR A 164 26.50 4.00 -20.67
N MET A 165 26.47 3.01 -19.77
CA MET A 165 27.25 1.77 -19.86
C MET A 165 26.42 0.58 -19.35
N PRO A 166 25.40 0.14 -20.11
CA PRO A 166 24.50 -0.91 -19.66
C PRO A 166 25.24 -2.24 -19.46
N GLY A 167 25.03 -2.87 -18.30
CA GLY A 167 25.55 -4.21 -17.99
C GLY A 167 26.97 -4.27 -17.41
N VAL A 168 27.68 -3.14 -17.33
CA VAL A 168 28.99 -3.07 -16.68
C VAL A 168 28.83 -2.93 -15.17
N GLU A 169 29.47 -3.80 -14.39
CA GLU A 169 29.49 -3.67 -12.93
C GLU A 169 30.32 -2.45 -12.54
N ILE A 170 29.63 -1.41 -12.04
CA ILE A 170 30.27 -0.14 -11.68
C ILE A 170 30.95 -0.31 -10.31
N ASP A 171 32.29 -0.31 -10.32
CA ASP A 171 33.05 -0.37 -9.08
C ASP A 171 32.84 0.87 -8.20
N ARG A 172 32.81 0.67 -6.86
CA ARG A 172 32.56 1.76 -5.91
C ARG A 172 33.68 2.79 -5.86
N SER A 173 34.91 2.44 -6.25
CA SER A 173 36.00 3.42 -6.38
C SER A 173 35.74 4.38 -7.55
N THR A 174 35.17 3.89 -8.64
CA THR A 174 34.69 4.69 -9.78
C THR A 174 33.57 5.63 -9.35
N LEU A 175 32.58 5.12 -8.59
CA LEU A 175 31.52 5.95 -8.03
C LEU A 175 32.08 7.04 -7.09
N TRP A 176 33.03 6.68 -6.23
CA TRP A 176 33.66 7.63 -5.31
C TRP A 176 34.41 8.75 -6.03
N LYS A 177 35.15 8.42 -7.10
CA LYS A 177 35.87 9.39 -7.93
C LYS A 177 34.90 10.31 -8.65
N ARG A 178 33.92 9.74 -9.35
CA ARG A 178 32.94 10.50 -10.16
C ARG A 178 32.05 11.40 -9.31
N ALA A 179 31.76 10.98 -8.07
CA ALA A 179 31.06 11.80 -7.09
C ALA A 179 31.77 13.11 -6.71
N ARG A 180 33.06 13.25 -7.03
CA ARG A 180 33.91 14.39 -6.65
C ARG A 180 34.43 15.20 -7.84
N GLN A 181 34.05 14.79 -9.05
CA GLN A 181 34.31 15.54 -10.26
C GLN A 181 33.37 16.74 -10.37
N ASP A 182 33.83 17.81 -11.01
CA ASP A 182 33.00 18.91 -11.48
C ASP A 182 32.38 18.59 -12.85
N LYS A 183 31.65 19.56 -13.41
CA LYS A 183 30.98 19.41 -14.71
C LYS A 183 31.96 19.18 -15.88
N HIS A 184 33.23 19.53 -15.72
CA HIS A 184 34.29 19.37 -16.70
C HIS A 184 35.12 18.10 -16.44
N GLY A 185 34.78 17.31 -15.41
CA GLY A 185 35.51 16.09 -15.04
C GLY A 185 36.68 16.31 -14.09
N ASN A 186 36.96 17.55 -13.67
CA ASN A 186 38.09 17.88 -12.81
C ASN A 186 37.75 17.65 -11.33
N ILE A 187 38.75 17.37 -10.50
CA ILE A 187 38.61 17.26 -9.04
C ILE A 187 39.29 18.49 -8.43
N PRO A 188 38.54 19.51 -7.97
CA PRO A 188 39.16 20.78 -7.59
C PRO A 188 39.90 20.76 -6.25
N ASP A 189 39.62 19.80 -5.38
CA ASP A 189 40.32 19.67 -4.10
C ASP A 189 41.62 18.86 -4.31
N PRO A 190 42.82 19.46 -4.10
CA PRO A 190 44.09 18.78 -4.35
C PRO A 190 44.27 17.49 -3.54
N LYS A 191 43.77 17.45 -2.30
CA LYS A 191 43.88 16.27 -1.42
C LYS A 191 43.01 15.13 -1.93
N VAL A 192 41.86 15.46 -2.53
CA VAL A 192 40.98 14.48 -3.18
C VAL A 192 41.59 14.02 -4.50
N ALA A 193 42.19 14.92 -5.27
CA ALA A 193 42.82 14.61 -6.55
C ALA A 193 44.00 13.63 -6.37
N GLU A 194 44.80 13.81 -5.32
CA GLU A 194 45.87 12.86 -4.97
C GLU A 194 45.31 11.45 -4.70
N LYS A 195 44.23 11.34 -3.92
CA LYS A 195 43.57 10.06 -3.67
C LYS A 195 42.93 9.45 -4.93
N ALA A 196 42.40 10.27 -5.82
CA ALA A 196 41.88 9.80 -7.11
C ALA A 196 43.01 9.21 -7.99
N LYS A 197 44.21 9.81 -7.99
CA LYS A 197 45.37 9.25 -8.70
C LYS A 197 45.79 7.88 -8.14
N ILE A 198 45.79 7.72 -6.81
CA ILE A 198 46.09 6.43 -6.17
C ILE A 198 45.04 5.38 -6.57
N ILE A 199 43.76 5.75 -6.63
CA ILE A 199 42.69 4.86 -7.11
C ILE A 199 42.97 4.44 -8.56
N ASP A 200 43.30 5.37 -9.44
CA ASP A 200 43.57 5.08 -10.86
C ASP A 200 44.76 4.12 -11.04
N GLU A 201 45.84 4.32 -10.28
CA GLU A 201 47.00 3.44 -10.28
C GLU A 201 46.67 2.04 -9.75
N LEU A 202 45.90 1.94 -8.65
CA LEU A 202 45.44 0.66 -8.12
C LEU A 202 44.50 -0.07 -9.08
N GLN A 203 43.58 0.65 -9.74
CA GLN A 203 42.72 0.06 -10.78
C GLN A 203 43.55 -0.52 -11.93
N LYS A 204 44.60 0.20 -12.36
CA LYS A 204 45.53 -0.28 -13.37
C LYS A 204 46.27 -1.55 -12.92
N GLN A 205 46.82 -1.55 -11.70
CA GLN A 205 47.52 -2.73 -11.16
C GLN A 205 46.61 -3.96 -11.00
N VAL A 206 45.33 -3.76 -10.67
CA VAL A 206 44.32 -4.83 -10.65
C VAL A 206 44.05 -5.36 -12.07
N SER A 207 43.90 -4.47 -13.06
CA SER A 207 43.70 -4.88 -14.46
C SER A 207 44.89 -5.63 -15.05
N GLU A 208 46.11 -5.33 -14.59
CA GLU A 208 47.36 -6.01 -14.96
C GLU A 208 47.60 -7.30 -14.13
N GLY A 209 46.72 -7.64 -13.19
CA GLY A 209 46.83 -8.83 -12.33
C GLY A 209 47.92 -8.75 -11.25
N LYS A 210 48.52 -7.58 -11.02
CA LYS A 210 49.58 -7.37 -10.01
C LYS A 210 49.04 -7.27 -8.58
N VAL A 211 47.78 -6.86 -8.45
CA VAL A 211 47.09 -6.68 -7.16
C VAL A 211 45.77 -7.45 -7.19
N SER A 212 45.56 -8.30 -6.19
CA SER A 212 44.30 -9.01 -5.99
C SER A 212 43.39 -8.24 -5.02
N VAL A 213 42.10 -8.14 -5.36
CA VAL A 213 41.07 -7.52 -4.52
C VAL A 213 40.09 -8.56 -4.05
N TYR A 214 39.76 -8.56 -2.75
CA TYR A 214 38.79 -9.51 -2.18
C TYR A 214 38.03 -8.91 -1.01
N GLY A 215 36.69 -9.09 -1.02
CA GLY A 215 35.82 -8.68 0.07
C GLY A 215 35.98 -7.20 0.43
N ASN A 216 36.36 -6.94 1.68
CA ASN A 216 36.56 -5.60 2.22
C ASN A 216 37.91 -4.95 1.81
N ASN A 217 38.82 -5.71 1.21
CA ASN A 217 40.11 -5.24 0.71
C ASN A 217 40.05 -4.98 -0.80
N ASP A 218 39.27 -3.97 -1.18
CA ASP A 218 39.16 -3.50 -2.56
C ASP A 218 39.93 -2.20 -2.80
N VAL A 219 39.92 -1.73 -4.06
CA VAL A 219 40.66 -0.55 -4.50
C VAL A 219 40.37 0.69 -3.64
N LEU A 220 39.11 0.90 -3.26
CA LEU A 220 38.72 2.07 -2.48
C LEU A 220 39.23 1.99 -1.04
N THR A 221 39.17 0.80 -0.43
CA THR A 221 39.73 0.57 0.91
C THR A 221 41.26 0.73 0.89
N MET A 222 41.94 0.20 -0.13
CA MET A 222 43.39 0.34 -0.26
C MET A 222 43.83 1.81 -0.39
N ALA A 223 43.10 2.63 -1.16
CA ALA A 223 43.44 4.03 -1.37
C ALA A 223 43.16 4.94 -0.15
N LEU A 224 42.09 4.64 0.60
CA LEU A 224 41.55 5.51 1.66
C LEU A 224 41.65 4.95 3.09
N GLY A 225 42.17 3.73 3.25
CA GLY A 225 42.20 3.00 4.52
C GLY A 225 40.89 2.27 4.84
N PRO A 226 40.79 1.60 6.00
CA PRO A 226 39.65 0.77 6.38
C PRO A 226 38.32 1.55 6.48
N GLU A 227 37.20 0.85 6.30
CA GLU A 227 35.85 1.41 6.50
C GLU A 227 35.53 1.63 7.98
N HIS A 228 34.70 2.64 8.26
CA HIS A 228 34.17 2.85 9.61
C HIS A 228 33.00 1.91 9.91
N PRO A 229 32.79 1.52 11.18
CA PRO A 229 31.62 0.74 11.57
C PRO A 229 30.30 1.40 11.13
N GLY A 230 29.39 0.60 10.56
CA GLY A 230 28.02 1.02 10.23
C GLY A 230 27.83 1.78 8.92
N ARG A 231 28.89 2.19 8.21
CA ARG A 231 28.75 2.90 6.92
C ARG A 231 29.84 2.55 5.92
N VAL A 232 29.44 2.33 4.67
CA VAL A 232 30.34 2.08 3.54
C VAL A 232 30.49 3.33 2.67
N ARG A 233 31.73 3.71 2.33
CA ARG A 233 32.01 4.81 1.40
C ARG A 233 31.64 4.45 -0.05
N GLY A 234 31.18 5.44 -0.82
CA GLY A 234 30.95 5.29 -2.27
C GLY A 234 29.61 4.68 -2.69
N VAL A 235 28.74 4.28 -1.76
CA VAL A 235 27.51 3.50 -2.07
C VAL A 235 26.20 4.13 -1.54
N GLY A 236 26.29 5.33 -0.98
CA GLY A 236 25.15 6.09 -0.43
C GLY A 236 24.88 5.87 1.06
N ALA A 237 23.85 6.53 1.59
CA ALA A 237 23.47 6.43 3.00
C ALA A 237 22.81 5.09 3.33
N GLY A 238 22.97 4.63 4.58
CA GLY A 238 22.25 3.47 5.14
C GLY A 238 22.84 2.09 4.85
N ILE A 239 23.95 1.99 4.11
CA ILE A 239 24.57 0.70 3.76
C ILE A 239 25.70 0.39 4.75
N SER A 240 25.54 -0.70 5.49
CA SER A 240 26.55 -1.19 6.42
C SER A 240 27.58 -2.09 5.75
N PRO A 241 28.82 -2.20 6.27
CA PRO A 241 29.83 -3.11 5.75
C PRO A 241 29.36 -4.57 5.71
N ARG A 242 28.55 -5.01 6.68
CA ARG A 242 27.97 -6.38 6.70
C ARG A 242 27.06 -6.64 5.51
N GLN A 243 26.19 -5.69 5.17
CA GLN A 243 25.28 -5.80 4.03
C GLN A 243 26.01 -5.73 2.68
N TYR A 244 27.14 -5.03 2.64
CA TYR A 244 27.88 -4.80 1.38
C TYR A 244 28.92 -5.89 1.08
N PHE A 245 29.70 -6.32 2.08
CA PHE A 245 30.83 -7.24 1.88
C PHE A 245 30.51 -8.71 2.21
N ASN A 246 29.51 -8.99 3.06
CA ASN A 246 29.24 -10.34 3.58
C ASN A 246 27.86 -10.89 3.16
N LEU A 247 27.71 -11.20 1.87
CA LEU A 247 26.77 -12.23 1.43
C LEU A 247 27.44 -13.14 0.39
N PRO A 248 27.21 -14.47 0.40
CA PRO A 248 27.30 -15.24 -0.82
C PRO A 248 26.41 -14.53 -1.85
N LYS A 249 26.90 -14.35 -3.08
CA LYS A 249 26.12 -13.73 -4.16
C LYS A 249 24.70 -14.33 -4.08
N PRO A 250 23.63 -13.53 -3.86
CA PRO A 250 22.30 -14.03 -4.12
C PRO A 250 22.39 -14.59 -5.54
N GLN A 251 22.15 -15.88 -5.68
CA GLN A 251 21.95 -16.49 -6.99
C GLN A 251 21.01 -15.54 -7.71
N ARG A 252 21.44 -14.98 -8.85
CA ARG A 252 20.65 -13.96 -9.57
C ARG A 252 19.27 -14.57 -9.76
N MET A 253 18.31 -14.13 -8.94
CA MET A 253 16.91 -14.44 -9.17
C MET A 253 16.63 -13.90 -10.56
N SER A 254 16.08 -14.76 -11.42
CA SER A 254 15.68 -14.40 -12.78
C SER A 254 14.82 -13.14 -12.72
N PHE A 255 14.82 -12.34 -13.79
CA PHE A 255 13.85 -11.25 -13.92
C PHE A 255 12.42 -11.74 -13.60
N ASP A 256 12.10 -12.97 -14.01
CA ASP A 256 10.84 -13.64 -13.72
C ASP A 256 10.59 -13.89 -12.22
N ASP A 257 11.62 -14.25 -11.46
CA ASP A 257 11.48 -14.51 -10.02
C ASP A 257 11.30 -13.20 -9.24
N ARG A 258 11.95 -12.10 -9.66
CA ARG A 258 11.72 -10.77 -9.09
C ARG A 258 10.35 -10.21 -9.46
N LEU A 259 9.88 -10.47 -10.68
CA LEU A 259 8.54 -10.09 -11.12
C LEU A 259 7.49 -10.84 -10.29
N LYS A 260 7.69 -12.15 -10.07
CA LYS A 260 6.83 -12.98 -9.21
C LYS A 260 6.81 -12.50 -7.76
N ASP A 261 7.95 -12.15 -7.19
CA ASP A 261 8.00 -11.63 -5.82
C ASP A 261 7.39 -10.22 -5.71
N SER A 262 7.63 -9.35 -6.70
CA SER A 262 6.99 -8.01 -6.74
C SER A 262 5.48 -8.13 -6.90
N LEU A 263 5.01 -9.05 -7.75
CA LEU A 263 3.59 -9.37 -7.91
C LEU A 263 3.01 -9.99 -6.65
N ARG A 264 3.74 -10.86 -5.93
CA ARG A 264 3.31 -11.40 -4.64
C ARG A 264 3.14 -10.31 -3.59
N VAL A 265 4.07 -9.36 -3.51
CA VAL A 265 3.98 -8.23 -2.57
C VAL A 265 2.79 -7.33 -2.93
N LEU A 266 2.61 -7.01 -4.22
CA LEU A 266 1.45 -6.23 -4.67
C LEU A 266 0.13 -6.96 -4.42
N LEU A 267 0.08 -8.27 -4.67
CA LEU A 267 -1.08 -9.09 -4.37
C LEU A 267 -1.36 -9.15 -2.87
N GLN A 268 -0.33 -9.27 -2.02
CA GLN A 268 -0.48 -9.22 -0.56
C GLN A 268 -0.94 -7.85 -0.05
N GLU A 269 -0.50 -6.77 -0.70
CA GLU A 269 -0.90 -5.42 -0.34
C GLU A 269 -2.35 -5.14 -0.80
N GLU A 270 -2.74 -5.61 -1.99
CA GLU A 270 -4.13 -5.57 -2.44
C GLU A 270 -5.04 -6.50 -1.62
N THR A 271 -4.60 -7.70 -1.22
CA THR A 271 -5.41 -8.56 -0.33
C THR A 271 -5.58 -7.91 1.03
N LYS A 272 -4.54 -7.27 1.60
CA LYS A 272 -4.67 -6.51 2.85
C LYS A 272 -5.60 -5.31 2.72
N LYS A 273 -5.57 -4.60 1.58
CA LYS A 273 -6.53 -3.52 1.31
C LYS A 273 -7.96 -4.03 1.16
N MET A 274 -8.15 -5.14 0.45
CA MET A 274 -9.44 -5.79 0.30
C MET A 274 -9.95 -6.31 1.65
N GLU A 275 -9.10 -6.92 2.48
CA GLU A 275 -9.43 -7.36 3.84
C GLU A 275 -9.76 -6.18 4.76
N ALA A 276 -8.99 -5.09 4.69
CA ALA A 276 -9.27 -3.88 5.47
C ALA A 276 -10.61 -3.25 5.03
N LYS A 277 -10.87 -3.18 3.73
CA LYS A 277 -12.13 -2.69 3.18
C LYS A 277 -13.30 -3.61 3.55
N ALA A 278 -13.11 -4.93 3.50
CA ALA A 278 -14.10 -5.92 3.92
C ALA A 278 -14.36 -5.86 5.43
N ARG A 279 -13.34 -5.61 6.27
CA ARG A 279 -13.49 -5.38 7.71
C ARG A 279 -14.22 -4.07 8.01
N GLU A 280 -13.91 -3.00 7.30
CA GLU A 280 -14.60 -1.72 7.43
C GLU A 280 -16.07 -1.84 6.98
N GLU A 281 -16.31 -2.56 5.88
CA GLU A 281 -17.65 -2.85 5.37
C GLU A 281 -18.41 -3.80 6.31
N ALA A 282 -17.75 -4.78 6.93
CA ALA A 282 -18.32 -5.63 7.97
C ALA A 282 -18.68 -4.83 9.23
N LEU A 283 -17.81 -3.93 9.70
CA LEU A 283 -18.10 -3.00 10.81
C LEU A 283 -19.25 -2.05 10.47
N ARG A 284 -19.35 -1.62 9.21
CA ARG A 284 -20.43 -0.74 8.73
C ARG A 284 -21.75 -1.50 8.56
N MET A 285 -21.67 -2.77 8.14
CA MET A 285 -22.80 -3.71 8.12
C MET A 285 -23.25 -4.02 9.55
N GLU A 286 -22.32 -4.23 10.48
CA GLU A 286 -22.61 -4.48 11.91
C GLU A 286 -23.23 -3.24 12.58
N ALA A 287 -22.74 -2.04 12.25
CA ALA A 287 -23.35 -0.80 12.71
C ALA A 287 -24.75 -0.59 12.09
N ARG A 288 -24.93 -0.95 10.80
CA ARG A 288 -26.25 -0.93 10.15
C ARG A 288 -27.19 -1.97 10.75
N THR A 289 -26.75 -3.19 11.03
CA THR A 289 -27.59 -4.21 11.67
C THR A 289 -27.94 -3.80 13.08
N LYS A 290 -27.02 -3.21 13.85
CA LYS A 290 -27.35 -2.60 15.15
C LYS A 290 -28.38 -1.47 15.03
N GLN A 291 -28.29 -0.63 13.99
CA GLN A 291 -29.27 0.42 13.70
C GLN A 291 -30.63 -0.16 13.24
N LEU A 292 -30.61 -1.21 12.40
CA LEU A 292 -31.78 -1.93 11.91
C LEU A 292 -32.47 -2.71 13.01
N VAL A 293 -31.75 -3.31 13.95
CA VAL A 293 -32.34 -3.97 15.13
C VAL A 293 -33.09 -2.94 16.00
N ILE A 294 -32.59 -1.69 16.07
CA ILE A 294 -33.28 -0.59 16.74
C ILE A 294 -34.53 -0.15 15.93
N GLU A 295 -34.44 -0.02 14.61
CA GLU A 295 -35.59 0.32 13.75
C GLU A 295 -36.63 -0.81 13.62
N VAL A 296 -36.23 -2.09 13.62
CA VAL A 296 -37.12 -3.27 13.58
C VAL A 296 -37.89 -3.40 14.89
N GLY A 297 -37.30 -2.96 16.01
CA GLY A 297 -38.03 -2.73 17.26
C GLY A 297 -39.24 -1.80 17.08
N ASP A 298 -39.17 -0.85 16.15
CA ASP A 298 -40.28 0.05 15.78
C ASP A 298 -41.20 -0.54 14.68
N TYR A 299 -40.72 -1.41 13.78
CA TYR A 299 -41.54 -2.08 12.74
C TYR A 299 -42.46 -3.20 13.25
N LEU A 300 -42.27 -3.68 14.49
CA LEU A 300 -43.21 -4.60 15.14
C LEU A 300 -44.63 -4.03 15.26
N ASN A 301 -44.82 -2.72 15.00
CA ASN A 301 -46.11 -2.05 15.08
C ASN A 301 -46.91 -1.93 13.78
N VAL A 302 -46.47 -2.44 12.61
CA VAL A 302 -47.33 -2.38 11.40
C VAL A 302 -47.20 -3.61 10.46
N GLU A 303 -48.32 -4.33 10.29
CA GLU A 303 -48.74 -5.15 9.13
C GLU A 303 -47.90 -6.36 8.59
N ALA A 304 -46.99 -6.99 9.35
CA ALA A 304 -46.41 -8.27 8.91
C ALA A 304 -47.40 -9.48 9.02
N PRO A 305 -47.40 -10.44 8.06
CA PRO A 305 -48.15 -11.70 8.14
C PRO A 305 -47.91 -12.48 9.45
N SER A 306 -48.94 -13.17 9.95
CA SER A 306 -48.90 -13.90 11.24
C SER A 306 -47.79 -14.95 11.32
N PHE A 307 -47.45 -15.57 10.18
CA PHE A 307 -46.38 -16.57 10.10
C PHE A 307 -44.99 -15.95 10.28
N LEU A 308 -44.75 -14.77 9.68
CA LEU A 308 -43.49 -14.04 9.86
C LEU A 308 -43.33 -13.54 11.31
N LYS A 309 -44.41 -13.03 11.92
CA LYS A 309 -44.41 -12.65 13.34
C LYS A 309 -44.06 -13.82 14.26
N THR A 310 -44.58 -15.01 13.95
CA THR A 310 -44.28 -16.24 14.71
C THR A 310 -42.82 -16.64 14.54
N LEU A 311 -42.28 -16.54 13.33
CA LEU A 311 -40.89 -16.82 13.02
C LEU A 311 -39.94 -15.85 13.74
N CYS A 312 -40.20 -14.54 13.70
CA CYS A 312 -39.42 -13.54 14.45
C CYS A 312 -39.40 -13.84 15.95
N ARG A 313 -40.57 -14.12 16.53
CA ARG A 313 -40.68 -14.48 17.93
C ARG A 313 -39.86 -15.73 18.27
N TYR A 314 -39.90 -16.76 17.43
CA TYR A 314 -39.08 -17.97 17.63
C TYR A 314 -37.58 -17.65 17.62
N VAL A 315 -37.13 -16.77 16.73
CA VAL A 315 -35.74 -16.32 16.69
C VAL A 315 -35.37 -15.59 17.98
N GLU A 316 -36.17 -14.61 18.39
CA GLU A 316 -35.94 -13.79 19.58
C GLU A 316 -35.95 -14.59 20.88
N THR A 317 -36.90 -15.52 21.04
CA THR A 317 -37.10 -16.24 22.31
C THR A 317 -36.29 -17.51 22.42
N THR A 318 -35.80 -18.07 21.31
CA THR A 318 -35.20 -19.42 21.28
C THR A 318 -33.83 -19.44 20.63
N LEU A 319 -33.62 -18.78 19.49
CA LEU A 319 -32.34 -18.89 18.79
C LEU A 319 -31.30 -17.88 19.29
N MET A 320 -31.70 -16.63 19.51
CA MET A 320 -30.80 -15.56 19.97
C MET A 320 -30.27 -15.77 21.40
N PRO A 321 -31.06 -16.17 22.40
CA PRO A 321 -30.56 -16.32 23.78
C PRO A 321 -29.55 -17.46 23.96
N GLU A 322 -29.60 -18.48 23.11
CA GLU A 322 -28.72 -19.65 23.14
C GLU A 322 -27.63 -19.60 22.06
N GLU A 323 -27.53 -18.50 21.28
CA GLU A 323 -26.66 -18.37 20.09
C GLU A 323 -26.77 -19.59 19.14
N LYS A 324 -27.99 -20.13 19.02
CA LYS A 324 -28.24 -21.40 18.33
C LYS A 324 -28.33 -21.19 16.82
N ILE A 325 -27.46 -21.88 16.09
CA ILE A 325 -27.46 -21.92 14.62
C ILE A 325 -28.23 -23.15 14.15
N LEU A 326 -29.17 -22.97 13.22
CA LEU A 326 -29.90 -24.10 12.63
C LEU A 326 -29.02 -24.79 11.57
N GLN A 327 -28.86 -26.10 11.68
CA GLN A 327 -28.10 -26.90 10.72
C GLN A 327 -29.05 -27.72 9.86
N PHE A 328 -28.83 -27.67 8.54
CA PHE A 328 -29.55 -28.44 7.54
C PHE A 328 -28.55 -29.19 6.66
N THR A 329 -28.76 -30.48 6.45
CA THR A 329 -28.02 -31.25 5.45
C THR A 329 -28.78 -31.17 4.12
N ILE A 330 -28.11 -30.64 3.10
CA ILE A 330 -28.61 -30.61 1.73
C ILE A 330 -28.08 -31.84 1.01
N ASP A 331 -29.00 -32.75 0.67
CA ASP A 331 -28.66 -34.00 0.01
C ASP A 331 -28.09 -33.78 -1.39
N LYS A 332 -27.25 -34.72 -1.81
CA LYS A 332 -26.64 -34.74 -3.15
C LYS A 332 -27.67 -34.63 -4.28
N GLU A 333 -28.89 -35.12 -4.07
CA GLU A 333 -29.97 -35.09 -5.07
C GLU A 333 -30.37 -33.65 -5.44
N VAL A 334 -30.32 -32.71 -4.50
CA VAL A 334 -30.78 -31.32 -4.69
C VAL A 334 -29.87 -30.56 -5.66
N PHE A 335 -28.57 -30.49 -5.37
CA PHE A 335 -27.60 -29.69 -6.14
C PHE A 335 -26.50 -30.49 -6.85
N GLY A 336 -26.52 -31.83 -6.73
CA GLY A 336 -25.46 -32.70 -7.26
C GLY A 336 -24.26 -32.89 -6.32
N ARG A 337 -24.28 -32.26 -5.14
CA ARG A 337 -23.30 -32.40 -4.06
C ARG A 337 -23.99 -32.37 -2.71
N GLU A 338 -23.53 -33.21 -1.80
CA GLU A 338 -23.98 -33.19 -0.40
C GLU A 338 -23.22 -32.11 0.36
N ARG A 339 -23.93 -31.31 1.15
CA ARG A 339 -23.31 -30.31 2.03
C ARG A 339 -24.16 -29.97 3.23
N ASP A 340 -23.50 -29.76 4.37
CA ASP A 340 -24.12 -29.11 5.51
C ASP A 340 -24.24 -27.61 5.25
N THR A 341 -25.37 -27.05 5.68
CA THR A 341 -25.72 -25.64 5.54
C THR A 341 -26.19 -25.13 6.88
N PHE A 342 -25.65 -23.99 7.28
CA PHE A 342 -25.92 -23.35 8.55
C PHE A 342 -26.76 -22.11 8.30
N LEU A 343 -27.88 -22.00 8.98
CA LEU A 343 -28.78 -20.85 8.92
C LEU A 343 -28.71 -20.14 10.29
N PRO A 344 -27.93 -19.05 10.38
CA PRO A 344 -27.81 -18.28 11.60
C PRO A 344 -29.08 -17.44 11.86
N PRO A 345 -29.35 -17.03 13.11
CA PRO A 345 -30.51 -16.20 13.46
C PRO A 345 -30.64 -14.93 12.60
N GLU A 346 -29.51 -14.32 12.23
CA GLU A 346 -29.44 -13.09 11.44
C GLU A 346 -30.02 -13.26 10.04
N ASP A 347 -29.80 -14.41 9.38
CA ASP A 347 -30.37 -14.67 8.06
C ASP A 347 -31.91 -14.75 8.13
N ILE A 348 -32.45 -15.21 9.26
CA ILE A 348 -33.89 -15.33 9.49
C ILE A 348 -34.51 -13.96 9.81
N THR A 349 -33.83 -13.15 10.63
CA THR A 349 -34.31 -11.79 10.92
C THR A 349 -34.26 -10.90 9.70
N GLN A 350 -33.22 -10.99 8.86
CA GLN A 350 -33.14 -10.28 7.58
C GLN A 350 -34.28 -10.68 6.64
N PHE A 351 -34.54 -11.99 6.50
CA PHE A 351 -35.65 -12.48 5.69
C PHE A 351 -37.00 -11.96 6.19
N ALA A 352 -37.23 -11.98 7.51
CA ALA A 352 -38.48 -11.52 8.09
C ALA A 352 -38.63 -9.99 8.08
N GLY A 353 -37.52 -9.26 8.11
CA GLY A 353 -37.44 -7.80 8.00
C GLY A 353 -37.58 -7.26 6.57
N MET A 354 -37.86 -8.12 5.58
CA MET A 354 -37.94 -7.75 4.16
C MET A 354 -36.63 -7.15 3.63
N GLU A 355 -35.49 -7.59 4.16
CA GLU A 355 -34.17 -7.21 3.67
C GLU A 355 -33.70 -8.10 2.50
N GLU A 356 -32.48 -7.86 2.00
CA GLU A 356 -31.90 -8.64 0.92
C GLU A 356 -31.68 -10.09 1.35
N ILE A 357 -32.32 -11.03 0.64
CA ILE A 357 -32.28 -12.45 0.96
C ILE A 357 -30.89 -13.03 0.59
N GLY A 358 -30.21 -13.65 1.56
CA GLY A 358 -28.95 -14.34 1.32
C GLY A 358 -29.09 -15.64 0.51
N ALA A 359 -28.01 -16.04 -0.17
CA ALA A 359 -27.99 -17.29 -0.97
C ALA A 359 -28.26 -18.55 -0.12
N THR A 360 -27.91 -18.52 1.17
CA THR A 360 -28.17 -19.59 2.13
C THR A 360 -29.67 -19.84 2.31
N VAL A 361 -30.46 -18.78 2.51
CA VAL A 361 -31.92 -18.86 2.67
C VAL A 361 -32.56 -19.43 1.41
N VAL A 362 -32.13 -18.96 0.23
CA VAL A 362 -32.61 -19.49 -1.06
C VAL A 362 -32.26 -20.98 -1.21
N ALA A 363 -31.04 -21.39 -0.84
CA ALA A 363 -30.63 -22.79 -0.92
C ALA A 363 -31.43 -23.70 0.02
N VAL A 364 -31.72 -23.25 1.25
CA VAL A 364 -32.58 -23.97 2.20
C VAL A 364 -34.00 -24.10 1.66
N TYR A 365 -34.54 -23.04 1.05
CA TYR A 365 -35.85 -23.10 0.39
C TYR A 365 -35.87 -24.06 -0.80
N MET A 366 -34.80 -24.11 -1.61
CA MET A 366 -34.68 -25.07 -2.71
C MET A 366 -34.61 -26.52 -2.24
N ARG A 367 -33.96 -26.79 -1.11
CA ARG A 367 -34.02 -28.11 -0.46
C ARG A 367 -35.47 -28.48 -0.12
N TYR A 368 -36.20 -27.55 0.52
CA TYR A 368 -37.63 -27.78 0.81
C TYR A 368 -38.45 -28.03 -0.47
N LEU A 369 -38.23 -27.25 -1.54
CA LEU A 369 -38.91 -27.47 -2.81
C LEU A 369 -38.58 -28.83 -3.43
N HIS A 370 -37.34 -29.28 -3.32
CA HIS A 370 -36.97 -30.63 -3.76
C HIS A 370 -37.74 -31.71 -2.99
N ASP A 371 -37.90 -31.56 -1.67
CA ASP A 371 -38.69 -32.49 -0.86
C ASP A 371 -40.17 -32.51 -1.29
N VAL A 372 -40.74 -31.35 -1.61
CA VAL A 372 -42.10 -31.24 -2.17
C VAL A 372 -42.20 -31.94 -3.52
N LEU A 373 -41.22 -31.76 -4.41
CA LEU A 373 -41.17 -32.44 -5.71
C LEU A 373 -41.00 -33.96 -5.56
N LYS A 374 -40.25 -34.41 -4.55
CA LYS A 374 -40.07 -35.82 -4.23
C LYS A 374 -41.40 -36.45 -3.80
N GLN A 375 -42.16 -35.77 -2.96
CA GLN A 375 -43.52 -36.21 -2.58
C GLN A 375 -44.47 -36.25 -3.78
N ALA A 376 -44.33 -35.32 -4.73
CA ALA A 376 -45.13 -35.27 -5.95
C ALA A 376 -44.62 -36.20 -7.08
N ASN A 377 -43.53 -36.95 -6.86
CA ASN A 377 -42.86 -37.78 -7.87
C ASN A 377 -42.43 -37.00 -9.14
N MET A 378 -41.97 -35.76 -8.96
CA MET A 378 -41.58 -34.83 -10.03
C MET A 378 -40.08 -34.48 -10.04
N THR A 379 -39.25 -35.22 -9.29
CA THR A 379 -37.79 -34.96 -9.17
C THR A 379 -37.01 -35.15 -10.47
N SER A 380 -37.54 -35.92 -11.42
CA SER A 380 -36.96 -36.06 -12.77
C SER A 380 -37.29 -34.90 -13.71
N MET A 381 -38.25 -34.04 -13.36
CA MET A 381 -38.72 -32.93 -14.20
C MET A 381 -38.01 -31.61 -13.87
N VAL A 382 -37.58 -31.43 -12.62
CA VAL A 382 -37.00 -30.18 -12.14
C VAL A 382 -35.69 -30.44 -11.40
N GLY A 383 -34.62 -29.79 -11.86
CA GLY A 383 -33.33 -29.75 -11.20
C GLY A 383 -33.03 -28.38 -10.62
N PHE A 384 -32.16 -28.33 -9.61
CA PHE A 384 -31.70 -27.09 -9.00
C PHE A 384 -30.20 -26.89 -9.17
N ILE A 385 -29.80 -25.63 -9.32
CA ILE A 385 -28.42 -25.17 -9.30
C ILE A 385 -28.20 -24.33 -8.04
N ASP A 386 -27.10 -24.60 -7.34
CA ASP A 386 -26.81 -23.99 -6.05
C ASP A 386 -26.50 -22.48 -6.19
N PRO A 387 -27.32 -21.58 -5.63
CA PRO A 387 -27.15 -20.13 -5.79
C PRO A 387 -25.81 -19.61 -5.24
N ALA A 388 -25.24 -20.31 -4.24
CA ALA A 388 -23.93 -19.97 -3.67
C ALA A 388 -22.76 -20.29 -4.61
N THR A 389 -23.01 -20.98 -5.72
CA THR A 389 -21.97 -21.36 -6.70
C THR A 389 -22.01 -20.56 -7.99
N VAL A 390 -23.12 -19.88 -8.29
CA VAL A 390 -23.33 -19.22 -9.59
C VAL A 390 -23.41 -17.70 -9.50
N SER A 391 -23.58 -17.13 -8.31
CA SER A 391 -23.71 -15.68 -8.09
C SER A 391 -22.37 -14.94 -8.19
N ALA A 392 -22.38 -13.60 -8.30
CA ALA A 392 -21.21 -12.77 -8.63
C ALA A 392 -19.98 -12.92 -7.72
N ASN A 393 -20.17 -13.43 -6.49
CA ASN A 393 -19.09 -13.64 -5.53
C ASN A 393 -18.50 -15.06 -5.54
N SER A 394 -18.92 -15.93 -6.46
CA SER A 394 -18.64 -17.37 -6.44
C SER A 394 -17.52 -17.81 -7.41
N GLY A 395 -16.32 -17.24 -7.31
CA GLY A 395 -15.18 -17.62 -8.17
C GLY A 395 -15.26 -17.03 -9.58
N THR A 396 -14.43 -17.51 -10.51
CA THR A 396 -14.39 -16.97 -11.89
C THR A 396 -15.58 -17.46 -12.73
N ILE A 397 -15.97 -16.72 -13.77
CA ILE A 397 -17.03 -17.13 -14.73
C ILE A 397 -16.79 -18.57 -15.19
N ALA A 398 -15.56 -18.92 -15.58
CA ALA A 398 -15.21 -20.25 -16.06
C ALA A 398 -15.40 -21.37 -15.01
N ASP A 399 -15.16 -21.08 -13.72
CA ASP A 399 -15.41 -22.04 -12.64
C ASP A 399 -16.90 -22.26 -12.45
N ARG A 400 -17.70 -21.18 -12.50
CA ARG A 400 -19.16 -21.23 -12.39
C ARG A 400 -19.79 -21.97 -13.58
N SER A 401 -19.35 -21.67 -14.82
CA SER A 401 -19.79 -22.40 -16.01
C SER A 401 -19.47 -23.90 -15.92
N ARG A 402 -18.27 -24.26 -15.43
CA ARG A 402 -17.90 -25.67 -15.21
C ARG A 402 -18.80 -26.38 -14.20
N LEU A 403 -19.19 -25.70 -13.12
CA LEU A 403 -20.11 -26.26 -12.12
C LEU A 403 -21.52 -26.45 -12.68
N VAL A 404 -22.03 -25.47 -13.42
CA VAL A 404 -23.33 -25.55 -14.11
C VAL A 404 -23.31 -26.70 -15.12
N ALA A 405 -22.31 -26.74 -16.01
CA ALA A 405 -22.16 -27.81 -17.00
C ALA A 405 -22.09 -29.20 -16.34
N GLY A 406 -21.31 -29.34 -15.27
CA GLY A 406 -21.19 -30.59 -14.53
C GLY A 406 -22.51 -31.06 -13.89
N ARG A 407 -23.39 -30.13 -13.51
CA ARG A 407 -24.73 -30.44 -13.00
C ARG A 407 -25.70 -30.82 -14.12
N LEU A 408 -25.66 -30.11 -15.24
CA LEU A 408 -26.53 -30.35 -16.40
C LEU A 408 -26.24 -31.71 -17.08
N GLN A 409 -24.96 -32.10 -17.17
CA GLN A 409 -24.53 -33.36 -17.82
C GLN A 409 -24.97 -34.64 -17.09
N LYS A 410 -25.26 -34.56 -15.78
CA LYS A 410 -25.52 -35.73 -14.91
C LYS A 410 -27.01 -36.03 -14.75
N THR A 411 -27.83 -35.77 -15.76
CA THR A 411 -29.29 -35.98 -15.67
C THR A 411 -29.87 -36.82 -16.79
N ASP A 412 -30.75 -37.74 -16.40
CA ASP A 412 -31.57 -38.54 -17.29
C ASP A 412 -32.88 -37.77 -17.59
N GLY A 413 -33.33 -37.76 -18.86
CA GLY A 413 -34.55 -37.03 -19.28
C GLY A 413 -34.34 -35.57 -19.74
N GLU A 414 -35.42 -34.78 -19.86
CA GLU A 414 -35.40 -33.34 -20.21
C GLU A 414 -35.81 -32.45 -19.02
N PRO A 415 -35.08 -32.47 -17.89
CA PRO A 415 -35.42 -31.61 -16.76
C PRO A 415 -35.25 -30.12 -17.08
N ILE A 416 -36.07 -29.29 -16.46
CA ILE A 416 -35.82 -27.85 -16.37
C ILE A 416 -34.93 -27.58 -15.15
N PHE A 417 -33.90 -26.75 -15.31
CA PHE A 417 -33.05 -26.37 -14.19
C PHE A 417 -33.36 -24.97 -13.72
N MET A 418 -33.72 -24.84 -12.46
CA MET A 418 -33.87 -23.55 -11.78
C MET A 418 -32.51 -23.11 -11.24
N MET A 419 -32.06 -21.94 -11.67
CA MET A 419 -30.76 -21.37 -11.31
C MET A 419 -30.95 -19.96 -10.74
N PRO A 420 -31.19 -19.79 -9.44
CA PRO A 420 -31.26 -18.47 -8.84
C PRO A 420 -29.88 -17.83 -8.92
N TYR A 421 -29.84 -16.64 -9.48
CA TYR A 421 -28.61 -15.91 -9.74
C TYR A 421 -28.73 -14.51 -9.16
N ASN A 422 -27.70 -14.10 -8.42
CA ASN A 422 -27.58 -12.74 -7.93
C ASN A 422 -26.27 -12.12 -8.48
N PRO A 423 -26.34 -11.17 -9.44
CA PRO A 423 -25.17 -10.42 -9.91
C PRO A 423 -24.65 -9.42 -8.87
N GLY A 424 -25.37 -9.21 -7.75
CA GLY A 424 -24.95 -8.31 -6.69
C GLY A 424 -26.04 -8.13 -5.64
N ARG A 425 -27.04 -7.29 -5.93
CA ARG A 425 -28.13 -6.93 -5.01
C ARG A 425 -29.54 -7.19 -5.58
N HIS A 426 -29.66 -8.15 -6.49
CA HIS A 426 -30.90 -8.39 -7.21
C HIS A 426 -31.03 -9.86 -7.60
N TRP A 427 -32.09 -10.52 -7.16
CA TRP A 427 -32.30 -11.92 -7.50
C TRP A 427 -33.07 -12.06 -8.81
N VAL A 428 -32.48 -12.81 -9.74
CA VAL A 428 -33.14 -13.24 -10.97
C VAL A 428 -33.16 -14.77 -11.04
N LEU A 429 -34.12 -15.32 -11.77
CA LEU A 429 -34.26 -16.77 -11.95
C LEU A 429 -34.14 -17.16 -13.42
N PRO A 430 -32.90 -17.47 -13.86
CA PRO A 430 -32.67 -18.27 -15.05
C PRO A 430 -33.27 -19.68 -14.94
N ILE A 431 -34.01 -20.09 -15.97
CA ILE A 431 -34.49 -21.46 -16.18
C ILE A 431 -33.75 -22.05 -17.38
N VAL A 432 -32.88 -23.02 -17.14
CA VAL A 432 -32.02 -23.62 -18.14
C VAL A 432 -32.62 -24.92 -18.66
N ARG A 433 -32.79 -25.02 -19.98
CA ARG A 433 -33.21 -26.24 -20.67
C ARG A 433 -32.10 -26.72 -21.59
N ALA A 434 -31.13 -27.43 -21.02
CA ALA A 434 -29.89 -27.81 -21.70
C ALA A 434 -30.13 -28.55 -23.04
N LYS A 435 -31.01 -29.54 -23.06
CA LYS A 435 -31.33 -30.32 -24.28
C LYS A 435 -32.02 -29.52 -25.39
N ARG A 436 -32.61 -28.37 -25.05
CA ARG A 436 -33.27 -27.47 -26.01
C ARG A 436 -32.47 -26.21 -26.27
N GLU A 437 -31.26 -26.11 -25.71
CA GLU A 437 -30.37 -24.95 -25.86
C GLU A 437 -31.10 -23.61 -25.57
N THR A 438 -32.04 -23.63 -24.62
CA THR A 438 -32.88 -22.47 -24.30
C THR A 438 -32.75 -22.09 -22.83
N VAL A 439 -32.64 -20.79 -22.56
CA VAL A 439 -32.63 -20.22 -21.21
C VAL A 439 -33.72 -19.16 -21.12
N TYR A 440 -34.60 -19.29 -20.13
CA TYR A 440 -35.61 -18.27 -19.82
C TYR A 440 -35.14 -17.44 -18.64
N PHE A 441 -35.19 -16.12 -18.75
CA PHE A 441 -34.82 -15.21 -17.67
C PHE A 441 -36.07 -14.62 -17.03
N LEU A 442 -36.28 -14.92 -15.75
CA LEU A 442 -37.35 -14.33 -14.95
C LEU A 442 -36.75 -13.26 -14.04
N ASP A 443 -37.10 -12.01 -14.32
CA ASP A 443 -36.70 -10.84 -13.52
C ASP A 443 -37.98 -10.21 -12.94
N PRO A 444 -38.11 -10.11 -11.60
CA PRO A 444 -39.27 -9.50 -10.96
C PRO A 444 -39.31 -7.96 -11.08
N LEU A 445 -38.23 -7.29 -11.51
CA LEU A 445 -38.23 -5.83 -11.66
C LEU A 445 -38.95 -5.37 -12.95
N PRO A 446 -39.82 -4.35 -12.87
CA PRO A 446 -40.48 -3.80 -14.05
C PRO A 446 -39.50 -2.98 -14.90
N GLY A 447 -39.39 -3.29 -16.19
CA GLY A 447 -38.76 -2.41 -17.20
C GLY A 447 -37.29 -2.67 -17.53
N HIS A 448 -36.63 -3.67 -16.93
CA HIS A 448 -35.28 -4.08 -17.31
C HIS A 448 -35.27 -5.52 -17.81
N ARG A 449 -35.50 -5.70 -19.12
CA ARG A 449 -35.37 -7.00 -19.81
C ARG A 449 -33.96 -7.19 -20.39
N VAL A 450 -32.96 -6.51 -19.83
CA VAL A 450 -31.58 -6.68 -20.27
C VAL A 450 -31.05 -7.88 -19.51
N VAL A 451 -30.94 -9.00 -20.21
CA VAL A 451 -30.33 -10.21 -19.67
C VAL A 451 -28.88 -9.89 -19.31
N ASP A 452 -28.53 -10.09 -18.05
CA ASP A 452 -27.18 -9.90 -17.54
C ASP A 452 -26.15 -10.71 -18.36
N GLU A 453 -25.14 -10.02 -18.90
CA GLU A 453 -24.15 -10.63 -19.79
C GLU A 453 -23.29 -11.67 -19.06
N GLU A 454 -23.06 -11.51 -17.75
CA GLU A 454 -22.32 -12.48 -16.95
C GLU A 454 -23.15 -13.75 -16.77
N ALA A 455 -24.45 -13.64 -16.49
CA ALA A 455 -25.37 -14.77 -16.45
C ALA A 455 -25.43 -15.53 -17.79
N LYS A 456 -25.40 -14.83 -18.93
CA LYS A 456 -25.28 -15.47 -20.25
C LYS A 456 -23.99 -16.26 -20.37
N ASN A 457 -22.85 -15.67 -20.00
CA ASN A 457 -21.54 -16.31 -20.10
C ASN A 457 -21.35 -17.48 -19.13
N ILE A 458 -22.14 -17.56 -18.06
CA ILE A 458 -22.14 -18.71 -17.15
C ILE A 458 -22.86 -19.92 -17.77
N VAL A 459 -23.93 -19.67 -18.54
CA VAL A 459 -24.81 -20.73 -19.08
C VAL A 459 -24.45 -21.13 -20.52
N ASN A 460 -23.90 -20.21 -21.31
CA ASN A 460 -23.25 -20.50 -22.61
C ASN A 460 -21.95 -21.27 -22.41
#